data_AF-A0A9D8HKW2-F1
#
_entry.id   AF-A0A9D8HKW2-F1
#
_cell.length_a   1.000
_cell.length_b   1.000
_cell.length_c   1.000
_cell.angle_alpha   90.00
_cell.angle_beta   90.00
_cell.angle_gamma   90.00
#
_symmetry.space_group_name_H-M   'P 1'
#
loop_
_entity.id
_entity.type
_entity.pdbx_description
1 polymer ?
#
loop_
_entity_poly.entity_id
_entity_poly.type
_entity_poly.pdbx_seq_one_letter_code
_entity_poly.pdbx_strand_id
1 'polypeptide(L)' 'MEQILKTAGIEVTKENKKDIDRAIHKITGINYKDCPDAWKKVKEIIKTGTAEEKESFILKLKKEASGTT' A
#
# COMPACT_ATOMS: atom_id res chain seq x y z
N MET A 1 -2.06 9.70 2.77
CA MET A 1 -2.28 8.34 2.24
C MET A 1 -2.60 8.41 0.76
N GLU A 2 -3.62 9.17 0.36
CA GLU A 2 -3.97 9.39 -1.06
C GLU A 2 -2.80 9.86 -1.90
N GLN A 3 -1.93 10.72 -1.35
CA GLN A 3 -0.77 11.22 -2.08
C GLN A 3 0.19 10.10 -2.54
N ILE A 4 0.40 9.04 -1.74
CA ILE A 4 1.32 7.95 -2.11
C ILE A 4 0.69 6.97 -3.09
N LEU A 5 -0.61 6.69 -2.93
CA LEU A 5 -1.36 5.94 -3.92
C LEU A 5 -1.35 6.68 -5.26
N LYS A 6 -1.52 8.00 -5.23
CA LYS A 6 -1.41 8.88 -6.39
C LYS A 6 0.01 8.91 -6.97
N THR A 7 1.06 8.96 -6.13
CA THR A 7 2.47 8.86 -6.56
C THR A 7 2.76 7.51 -7.20
N ALA A 8 2.13 6.44 -6.72
CA ALA A 8 2.21 5.11 -7.33
C ALA A 8 1.43 5.02 -8.67
N GLY A 9 0.68 6.06 -9.04
CA GLY A 9 -0.22 6.07 -10.20
C GLY A 9 -1.49 5.24 -9.97
N ILE A 10 -1.82 4.93 -8.72
CA ILE A 10 -2.96 4.09 -8.34
C ILE A 10 -4.12 5.01 -7.96
N GLU A 11 -5.15 5.01 -8.79
CA GLU A 11 -6.42 5.64 -8.43
C GLU A 11 -7.28 4.69 -7.59
N VAL A 12 -7.71 5.16 -6.43
CA VAL A 12 -8.49 4.35 -5.48
C VAL A 12 -9.95 4.34 -5.90
N THR A 13 -10.36 3.33 -6.67
CA THR A 13 -11.77 3.10 -7.03
C THR A 13 -12.43 2.10 -6.08
N LYS A 14 -13.77 2.04 -6.06
CA LYS A 14 -14.50 1.04 -5.25
C LYS A 14 -14.15 -0.40 -5.61
N GLU A 15 -13.83 -0.64 -6.88
CA GLU A 15 -13.42 -1.95 -7.40
C GLU A 15 -11.97 -2.28 -7.01
N ASN A 16 -11.05 -1.32 -7.15
CA ASN A 16 -9.63 -1.56 -6.87
C ASN A 16 -9.28 -1.50 -5.38
N LYS A 17 -10.15 -0.92 -4.53
CA LYS A 17 -9.92 -0.84 -3.07
C LYS A 17 -9.62 -2.20 -2.44
N LYS A 18 -10.28 -3.26 -2.90
CA LYS A 18 -10.10 -4.61 -2.36
C LYS A 18 -8.76 -5.24 -2.76
N ASP A 19 -8.27 -4.88 -3.94
CA ASP A 19 -6.98 -5.33 -4.45
C ASP A 19 -5.83 -4.57 -3.78
N ILE A 20 -5.98 -3.26 -3.62
CA ILE A 20 -5.05 -2.41 -2.84
C ILE A 20 -4.94 -2.89 -1.40
N ASP A 21 -6.07 -3.20 -0.75
CA ASP A 21 -6.08 -3.71 0.62
C ASP A 21 -5.35 -5.07 0.71
N ARG A 22 -5.61 -5.98 -0.23
CA ARG A 22 -4.88 -7.26 -0.32
C ARG A 22 -3.38 -7.07 -0.54
N ALA A 23 -2.99 -6.14 -1.41
CA ALA A 23 -1.59 -5.80 -1.65
C ALA A 23 -0.94 -5.26 -0.38
N ILE A 24 -1.62 -4.36 0.35
CA ILE A 24 -1.12 -3.81 1.61
C ILE A 24 -0.93 -4.91 2.66
N HIS A 25 -1.88 -5.83 2.79
CA HIS A 25 -1.75 -6.99 3.67
C HIS A 25 -0.55 -7.87 3.32
N LYS A 26 -0.30 -8.12 2.03
CA LYS A 26 0.88 -8.85 1.56
C LYS A 26 2.19 -8.09 1.82
N ILE A 27 2.24 -6.79 1.54
CA ILE A 27 3.43 -5.95 1.70
C ILE A 27 3.80 -5.79 3.19
N THR A 28 2.80 -5.59 4.04
CA THR A 28 3.02 -5.39 5.49
C THR A 28 3.20 -6.70 6.25
N GLY A 29 2.86 -7.84 5.63
CA GLY A 29 2.86 -9.15 6.27
C GLY A 29 1.81 -9.28 7.39
N ILE A 30 0.87 -8.34 7.48
CA ILE A 30 -0.18 -8.35 8.50
C ILE A 30 -1.35 -9.16 7.99
N ASN A 31 -1.86 -10.06 8.83
CA ASN A 31 -2.95 -10.94 8.46
C ASN A 31 -4.21 -10.14 8.08
N TYR A 32 -4.95 -10.59 7.07
CA TYR A 32 -6.16 -9.93 6.53
C TYR A 32 -7.22 -9.60 7.59
N LYS A 33 -7.23 -10.36 8.70
CA LYS A 33 -8.12 -10.13 9.84
C LYS A 33 -7.84 -8.83 10.60
N ASP A 34 -6.64 -8.27 10.46
CA ASP A 34 -6.20 -7.05 11.15
C ASP A 34 -5.94 -5.90 10.18
N CYS A 35 -6.96 -5.63 9.36
CA CYS A 35 -7.00 -4.49 8.44
C CYS A 35 -6.58 -3.16 9.10
N PRO A 36 -7.11 -2.75 10.27
CA PRO A 36 -6.70 -1.48 10.88
C PRO A 36 -5.21 -1.43 11.27
N ASP A 37 -4.61 -2.56 11.68
CA ASP A 37 -3.20 -2.63 12.05
C ASP A 37 -2.30 -2.53 10.80
N ALA A 38 -2.69 -3.20 9.71
CA ALA A 38 -2.02 -3.07 8.41
C ALA A 38 -1.99 -1.62 7.94
N TRP A 39 -3.13 -0.94 7.98
CA TRP A 39 -3.25 0.47 7.59
C TRP A 39 -2.50 1.42 8.54
N LYS A 40 -2.39 1.10 9.82
CA LYS A 40 -1.62 1.88 10.79
C LYS A 40 -0.13 1.81 10.47
N LYS A 41 0.40 0.62 10.19
CA LYS A 41 1.80 0.43 9.80
C LYS A 41 2.16 1.15 8.51
N VAL A 42 1.26 1.12 7.52
CA VAL A 42 1.41 1.92 6.28
C VAL A 42 1.51 3.40 6.61
N LYS A 43 0.62 3.92 7.46
CA LYS A 43 0.67 5.34 7.86
C LYS A 43 1.98 5.68 8.57
N GLU A 44 2.51 4.79 9.42
CA GLU A 44 3.78 5.00 10.08
C GLU A 44 4.94 5.02 9.08
N ILE A 45 5.05 4.05 8.17
CA ILE A 45 6.07 4.06 7.11
C ILE A 45 6.03 5.36 6.29
N ILE A 46 4.82 5.86 6.00
CA ILE A 46 4.64 7.11 5.25
C ILE A 46 5.05 8.34 6.07
N LYS A 47 4.74 8.35 7.37
CA LYS A 47 4.94 9.51 8.24
C LYS A 47 6.37 9.58 8.79
N THR A 48 6.92 8.45 9.20
CA THR A 48 8.20 8.34 9.91
C THR A 48 9.28 7.59 9.12
N GLY A 49 8.90 6.85 8.07
CA GLY A 49 9.86 6.12 7.25
C GLY A 49 10.76 7.03 6.42
N THR A 50 11.93 6.52 6.06
CA THR A 50 12.92 7.18 5.21
C THR A 50 12.43 7.25 3.76
N ALA A 51 13.04 8.09 2.92
CA ALA A 51 12.70 8.18 1.50
C ALA A 51 12.75 6.81 0.79
N GLU A 52 13.77 6.01 1.09
CA GLU A 52 13.93 4.64 0.57
C GLU A 52 12.78 3.70 0.98
N GLU A 53 12.31 3.77 2.23
CA GLU A 53 11.18 2.95 2.66
C GLU A 53 9.89 3.34 1.94
N LYS A 54 9.67 4.64 1.75
CA LYS A 54 8.51 5.14 0.99
C LYS A 54 8.58 4.72 -0.47
N GLU A 55 9.73 4.84 -1.12
CA GLU A 55 9.92 4.38 -2.50
C GLU A 55 9.78 2.87 -2.63
N SER A 56 10.38 2.09 -1.73
CA SER A 56 10.24 0.63 -1.71
C SER A 56 8.78 0.22 -1.55
N PHE A 57 8.05 0.90 -0.66
CA PHE A 57 6.62 0.68 -0.47
C PHE A 57 5.82 1.03 -1.73
N ILE A 58 6.08 2.17 -2.36
CA ILE A 58 5.43 2.60 -3.61
C ILE A 58 5.69 1.60 -4.73
N LEU A 59 6.93 1.12 -4.89
CA LEU A 59 7.31 0.13 -5.91
C LEU A 59 6.59 -1.20 -5.71
N LYS A 60 6.55 -1.72 -4.48
CA LYS A 60 5.84 -2.96 -4.15
C LYS A 60 4.33 -2.82 -4.35
N LEU A 61 3.77 -1.70 -3.90
CA LEU A 61 2.34 -1.42 -4.04
C LEU A 61 1.95 -1.30 -5.51
N LYS A 62 2.75 -0.60 -6.32
CA LYS A 62 2.56 -0.52 -7.77
C LYS A 62 2.64 -1.91 -8.41
N LYS A 63 3.64 -2.72 -8.06
CA LYS A 63 3.78 -4.07 -8.61
C LYS A 63 2.58 -4.96 -8.29
N GLU A 64 2.11 -4.94 -7.05
CA GLU A 64 0.97 -5.77 -6.64
C GLU A 64 -0.37 -5.24 -7.15
N ALA A 65 -0.59 -3.92 -7.13
CA ALA A 65 -1.86 -3.31 -7.53
C ALA A 65 -2.00 -3.07 -9.05
N SER A 66 -0.90 -3.02 -9.81
CA SER A 66 -0.95 -2.83 -11.27
C SER A 66 -1.03 -4.13 -12.09
N GLY A 67 -1.04 -5.31 -11.46
CA GLY A 67 -1.37 -6.57 -12.13
C GLY A 67 -0.50 -6.93 -13.34
N THR A 68 0.74 -6.47 -13.42
CA THR A 68 1.68 -6.93 -14.47
C THR A 68 2.44 -8.15 -13.97
N THR A 69 2.03 -9.30 -14.50
CA THR A 69 2.81 -10.55 -14.56
C THR A 69 4.13 -10.33 -15.27
#